data_AF-K1SKH6-F1
#
_entry.id   AF-K1SKH6-F1
#
_cell.length_a   1.000
_cell.length_b   1.000
_cell.length_c   1.000
_cell.angle_alpha   90.00
_cell.angle_beta   90.00
_cell.angle_gamma   90.00
#
_symmetry.space_group_name_H-M   'P 1'
#
loop_
_entity.id
_entity.type
_entity.pdbx_description
1 polymer ?
#
loop_
_entity_poly.entity_id
_entity_poly.type
_entity_poly.pdbx_seq_one_letter_code
_entity_poly.pdbx_strand_id
1 'polypeptide(L)'
;MMKKLFATTLLSTAIAFSAQAQDVTGTIHANQGTQKINKEIYGQFAEHLGSCIYGGLWVGPDSKIPNTQGYRNDVLQALKDLKVPVLRWPGG
;
A
#
# COMPACT_ATOMS: atom_id res chain seq x y z
N MET A 1 1.98 -54.11 5.96
CA MET A 1 0.65 -53.60 6.36
C MET A 1 0.73 -52.21 7.03
N MET A 2 1.65 -52.00 7.98
CA MET A 2 1.80 -50.73 8.73
C MET A 2 2.14 -49.47 7.89
N LYS A 3 2.93 -49.59 6.81
CA LYS A 3 3.28 -48.43 5.95
C LYS A 3 2.08 -47.85 5.18
N LYS A 4 1.13 -48.70 4.77
CA LYS A 4 -0.12 -48.24 4.16
C LYS A 4 -0.98 -47.53 5.19
N LEU A 5 -1.04 -48.06 6.42
CA LEU A 5 -1.78 -47.44 7.52
C LEU A 5 -1.30 -46.02 7.85
N PHE A 6 0.02 -45.78 7.90
CA PHE A 6 0.58 -44.43 8.10
C PHE A 6 0.27 -43.45 6.96
N ALA A 7 0.29 -43.92 5.71
CA ALA A 7 -0.04 -43.08 4.55
C ALA A 7 -1.54 -42.70 4.53
N THR A 8 -2.43 -43.61 4.95
CA THR A 8 -3.87 -43.31 5.04
C THR A 8 -4.19 -42.32 6.16
N THR A 9 -3.48 -42.39 7.30
CA THR A 9 -3.68 -41.45 8.43
C THR A 9 -3.16 -40.04 8.12
N LEU A 10 -2.14 -39.89 7.28
CA LEU A 10 -1.66 -38.57 6.84
C LEU A 10 -2.60 -37.89 5.83
N LEU A 11 -3.30 -38.68 5.01
CA LEU A 11 -4.21 -38.14 4.00
C LEU A 11 -5.53 -37.67 4.63
N SER A 12 -6.00 -38.32 5.70
CA SER A 12 -7.22 -37.94 6.40
C SER A 12 -7.07 -36.68 7.27
N THR A 13 -5.87 -36.39 7.81
CA THR A 13 -5.61 -35.14 8.53
C THR A 13 -5.52 -33.92 7.62
N ALA A 14 -5.12 -34.08 6.35
CA ALA A 14 -5.09 -32.97 5.39
C ALA A 14 -6.48 -32.42 5.03
N ILE A 15 -7.53 -33.25 5.10
CA ILE A 15 -8.92 -32.84 4.79
C ILE A 15 -9.51 -31.96 5.89
N ALA A 16 -9.08 -32.16 7.14
CA ALA A 16 -9.59 -31.45 8.32
C ALA A 16 -9.08 -29.99 8.47
N PHE A 17 -8.08 -29.58 7.68
CA PHE A 17 -7.52 -28.21 7.67
C PHE A 17 -7.92 -27.40 6.43
N SER A 18 -9.05 -27.73 5.80
CA SER A 18 -9.58 -26.94 4.70
C SER A 18 -10.11 -25.60 5.23
N ALA A 19 -9.55 -24.49 4.75
CA ALA A 19 -10.07 -23.15 5.05
C ALA A 19 -11.51 -23.04 4.52
N GLN A 20 -12.46 -22.77 5.42
CA GLN A 20 -13.85 -22.55 5.03
C GLN A 20 -14.08 -21.08 4.73
N ALA A 21 -14.78 -20.80 3.63
CA ALA A 21 -15.25 -19.45 3.33
C ALA A 21 -16.31 -19.05 4.36
N GLN A 22 -16.23 -17.83 4.87
CA GLN A 22 -17.22 -17.28 5.79
C GLN A 22 -18.13 -16.33 5.03
N ASP A 23 -19.45 -16.55 5.16
CA ASP A 23 -20.44 -15.61 4.63
C ASP A 23 -20.56 -14.41 5.57
N VAL A 24 -20.44 -13.21 5.00
CA VAL A 24 -20.57 -11.94 5.73
C VAL A 24 -21.63 -11.09 5.04
N THR A 25 -22.63 -10.66 5.79
CA THR A 25 -23.66 -9.71 5.32
C THR A 25 -23.43 -8.35 5.98
N GLY A 26 -23.50 -7.28 5.21
CA GLY A 26 -23.43 -5.91 5.70
C GLY A 26 -24.50 -5.02 5.07
N THR A 27 -25.00 -4.05 5.82
CA THR A 27 -25.99 -3.06 5.37
C THR A 27 -25.33 -1.68 5.33
N ILE A 28 -25.55 -0.93 4.25
CA ILE A 28 -25.03 0.44 4.09
C ILE A 28 -26.19 1.43 4.15
N HIS A 29 -26.14 2.36 5.12
CA HIS A 29 -27.09 3.45 5.25
C HIS A 29 -26.53 4.74 4.63
N ALA A 30 -26.69 4.91 3.31
CA ALA A 30 -26.11 6.03 2.56
C ALA A 30 -26.64 7.42 2.98
N ASN A 31 -27.76 7.49 3.71
CA ASN A 31 -28.41 8.73 4.16
C ASN A 31 -28.09 9.13 5.61
N GLN A 32 -27.18 8.43 6.28
CA GLN A 32 -26.84 8.68 7.70
C GLN A 32 -25.45 9.30 7.91
N GLY A 33 -24.70 9.57 6.84
CA GLY A 33 -23.38 10.20 6.93
C GLY A 33 -23.47 11.68 7.34
N THR A 34 -22.87 12.04 8.47
CA THR A 34 -22.89 13.42 8.99
C THR A 34 -21.50 14.07 9.09
N GLN A 35 -20.43 13.27 8.99
CA GLN A 35 -19.05 13.73 9.05
C GLN A 35 -18.40 13.77 7.67
N LYS A 36 -17.50 14.73 7.47
CA LYS A 36 -16.63 14.78 6.30
C LYS A 36 -15.37 13.96 6.57
N ILE A 37 -15.04 13.05 5.65
CA ILE A 37 -13.71 12.43 5.60
C ILE A 37 -12.76 13.47 5.00
N ASN A 38 -11.91 14.07 5.83
CA ASN A 38 -10.93 15.05 5.37
C ASN A 38 -9.88 14.37 4.50
N LYS A 39 -9.54 14.97 3.35
CA LYS A 39 -8.58 14.37 2.41
C LYS A 39 -7.20 14.20 3.04
N GLU A 40 -6.83 15.05 4.00
CA GLU A 40 -5.54 15.08 4.68
C GLU A 40 -5.22 13.78 5.45
N ILE A 41 -6.21 12.91 5.70
CA ILE A 41 -5.94 11.55 6.21
C ILE A 41 -5.13 10.70 5.23
N TYR A 42 -5.14 11.05 3.94
CA TYR A 42 -4.33 10.46 2.87
C TYR A 42 -3.03 11.25 2.62
N GLY A 43 -2.62 12.08 3.59
CA GLY A 43 -1.35 12.81 3.55
C GLY A 43 -0.14 11.90 3.43
N GLN A 44 0.96 12.49 2.99
CA GLN A 44 2.25 11.81 2.80
C GLN A 44 3.32 12.39 3.73
N PHE A 45 4.43 11.67 3.87
CA PHE A 45 5.58 12.08 4.65
C PHE A 45 6.86 11.80 3.86
N ALA A 46 7.71 12.82 3.72
CA ALA A 46 9.00 12.72 3.05
C ALA A 46 10.11 13.20 4.00
N GLU A 47 11.03 12.31 4.32
CA GLU A 47 12.14 12.57 5.22
C GLU A 47 13.47 12.55 4.49
N HIS A 48 14.46 13.31 4.98
CA HIS A 48 15.85 13.16 4.58
C HIS A 48 16.44 11.82 5.08
N LEU A 49 15.92 10.70 4.57
CA LEU A 49 16.29 9.34 4.96
C LEU A 49 16.52 8.49 3.71
N GLY A 50 17.74 7.96 3.59
CA GLY A 50 18.17 7.18 2.43
C GLY A 50 17.97 7.94 1.12
N SER A 51 17.30 7.29 0.16
CA SER A 51 17.00 7.85 -1.16
C SER A 51 15.63 8.51 -1.27
N CYS A 52 14.92 8.76 -0.16
CA CYS A 52 13.58 9.36 -0.20
C CYS A 52 13.59 10.73 -0.90
N ILE A 53 14.47 11.63 -0.49
CA ILE A 53 14.65 12.94 -1.15
C ILE A 53 15.63 12.83 -2.32
N TYR A 54 16.88 12.45 -2.05
CA TYR A 54 17.93 12.41 -3.07
C TYR A 54 17.82 11.13 -3.92
N GLY A 55 17.52 11.28 -5.20
CA GLY A 55 17.18 10.20 -6.13
C GLY A 55 15.68 9.88 -6.19
N GLY A 56 14.99 9.91 -5.04
CA GLY A 56 13.55 9.64 -4.95
C GLY A 56 12.67 10.78 -5.44
N LEU A 57 12.97 12.02 -5.06
CA LEU A 57 12.26 13.23 -5.53
C LEU A 57 13.19 14.17 -6.29
N TRP A 58 14.32 14.51 -5.67
CA TRP A 58 15.33 15.41 -6.21
C TRP A 58 16.44 14.65 -6.91
N VAL A 59 16.63 14.93 -8.20
CA VAL A 59 17.71 14.36 -9.02
C VAL A 59 18.72 15.42 -9.48
N GLY A 60 18.40 16.71 -9.30
CA GLY A 60 19.23 17.84 -9.73
C GLY A 60 18.88 18.34 -11.15
N PRO A 61 19.00 19.65 -11.45
CA PRO A 61 18.59 20.21 -12.74
C PRO A 61 19.34 19.62 -13.95
N ASP A 62 20.63 19.33 -13.78
CA ASP A 62 21.51 18.80 -14.84
C ASP A 62 21.46 17.27 -14.97
N SER A 63 20.53 16.62 -14.26
CA SER A 63 20.37 15.16 -14.32
C SER A 63 19.89 14.71 -15.69
N LYS A 64 20.38 13.55 -16.14
CA LYS A 64 19.87 12.86 -17.34
C LYS A 64 18.44 12.33 -17.15
N ILE A 65 17.96 12.25 -15.90
CA ILE A 65 16.58 11.86 -15.60
C ILE A 65 15.65 13.04 -15.95
N PRO A 66 14.58 12.82 -16.75
CA PRO A 66 13.63 13.88 -17.08
C PRO A 66 13.06 14.55 -15.81
N ASN A 67 13.27 15.85 -15.69
CA ASN A 67 12.95 16.59 -14.48
C ASN A 67 12.40 17.98 -14.78
N THR A 68 11.71 18.56 -13.80
CA THR A 68 11.30 19.95 -13.75
C THR A 68 12.01 20.59 -12.57
N GLN A 69 12.90 21.55 -12.82
CA GLN A 69 13.67 22.24 -11.78
C GLN A 69 14.44 21.29 -10.84
N GLY A 70 14.88 20.13 -11.32
CA GLY A 70 15.59 19.13 -10.53
C GLY A 70 14.72 18.07 -9.87
N TYR A 71 13.39 18.17 -9.96
CA TYR A 71 12.46 17.13 -9.48
C TYR A 71 12.04 16.20 -10.62
N ARG A 72 12.20 14.89 -10.42
CA ARG A 72 11.91 13.90 -11.48
C ARG A 72 10.42 13.87 -11.85
N ASN A 73 10.13 13.94 -13.15
CA ASN A 73 8.78 14.17 -13.66
C ASN A 73 7.84 12.98 -13.44
N ASP A 74 8.37 11.77 -13.49
CA ASP A 74 7.63 10.53 -13.28
C ASP A 74 7.03 10.43 -11.87
N VAL A 75 7.82 10.75 -10.83
CA VAL A 75 7.33 10.75 -9.45
C VAL A 75 6.38 11.91 -9.20
N LEU A 76 6.70 13.12 -9.71
CA LEU A 76 5.78 14.25 -9.60
C LEU A 76 4.41 13.96 -10.24
N GLN A 77 4.39 13.29 -11.39
CA GLN A 77 3.14 12.92 -12.04
C GLN A 77 2.37 11.89 -11.21
N ALA A 78 3.05 10.86 -10.69
CA ALA A 78 2.41 9.86 -9.83
C ALA A 78 1.80 10.49 -8.57
N LEU A 79 2.47 11.44 -7.93
CA LEU A 79 1.93 12.16 -6.76
C LEU A 79 0.71 13.02 -7.11
N LYS A 80 0.68 13.62 -8.31
CA LYS A 80 -0.49 14.36 -8.81
C LYS A 80 -1.67 13.42 -9.09
N ASP A 81 -1.42 12.26 -9.70
CA ASP A 81 -2.46 11.27 -10.02
C ASP A 81 -3.05 10.65 -8.74
N LEU A 82 -2.23 10.45 -7.71
CA LEU A 82 -2.64 10.07 -6.36
C LEU A 82 -3.41 11.17 -5.61
N LYS A 83 -3.40 12.41 -6.13
CA LYS A 83 -4.04 13.58 -5.52
C LYS A 83 -3.56 13.81 -4.08
N VAL A 84 -2.25 13.70 -3.85
CA VAL A 84 -1.64 13.90 -2.53
C VAL A 84 -2.07 15.25 -1.95
N PRO A 85 -2.79 15.27 -0.82
CA PRO A 85 -3.44 16.47 -0.32
C PRO A 85 -2.52 17.34 0.54
N VAL A 86 -1.56 16.70 1.22
CA VAL A 86 -0.59 17.33 2.12
C VAL A 86 0.65 16.45 2.20
N LEU A 87 1.83 17.08 2.32
CA LEU A 87 3.11 16.41 2.48
C LEU A 87 3.83 17.02 3.68
N ARG A 88 4.14 16.20 4.69
CA ARG A 88 5.02 16.58 5.80
C ARG A 88 6.48 16.37 5.41
N TRP A 89 7.34 17.32 5.76
CA TRP A 89 8.78 17.34 5.53
C TRP A 89 9.42 18.29 6.58
N PRO A 90 10.67 18.12 7.07
CA PRO A 90 11.79 17.32 6.55
C PRO A 90 12.02 15.94 7.17
N GLY A 91 11.24 15.52 8.16
CA GLY A 91 11.51 14.30 8.93
C GLY A 91 10.82 14.27 10.29
N GLY A 92 11.12 13.22 11.06
CA GLY A 92 10.81 13.00 12.49
C GLY A 92 9.42 13.38 12.95
#